data_AF-A0A679GKW0-F1
#
_entry.id   AF-A0A679GKW0-F1
#
_cell.length_a   1.000
_cell.length_b   1.000
_cell.length_c   1.000
_cell.angle_alpha   90.00
_cell.angle_beta   90.00
_cell.angle_gamma   90.00
#
_symmetry.space_group_name_H-M   'P 1'
#
loop_
_entity.id
_entity.type
_entity.pdbx_description
1 polymer ?
#
loop_
_entity_poly.entity_id
_entity_poly.type
_entity_poly.pdbx_seq_one_letter_code
_entity_poly.pdbx_strand_id
1 'polypeptide(L)'
;MLRMASGDPQALIGLLSEVVRSNRSDRDGLIRCYGLCDRKAVARFAHRLKGGARVVGDLGLANACLALERAALGAGRMEAAYEVVILELERLERILLAAHERLAESSSVSIPA
;
A
#
# COMPACT_ATOMS: atom_id res chain seq x y z
N MET A 1 -13.39 6.39 1.60
CA MET A 1 -12.68 7.66 1.88
C MET A 1 -12.40 8.53 0.65
N LEU A 2 -12.55 8.04 -0.59
CA LEU A 2 -12.32 8.82 -1.83
C LEU A 2 -13.43 9.84 -2.22
N ARG A 3 -14.46 10.09 -1.39
CA ARG A 3 -15.59 10.96 -1.75
C ARG A 3 -15.35 12.47 -1.54
N MET A 4 -14.16 12.88 -1.08
CA MET A 4 -13.87 14.29 -0.74
C MET A 4 -12.91 14.99 -1.71
N ALA A 5 -12.25 14.28 -2.62
CA ALA A 5 -11.32 14.87 -3.59
C ALA A 5 -11.98 15.18 -4.95
N SER A 6 -13.31 15.16 -5.03
CA SER A 6 -14.05 15.18 -6.31
C SER A 6 -14.12 16.53 -7.01
N GLY A 7 -13.28 17.51 -6.67
CA GLY A 7 -13.32 18.84 -7.29
C GLY A 7 -11.98 19.57 -7.44
N ASP A 8 -10.93 19.13 -6.73
CA ASP A 8 -9.61 19.76 -6.82
C ASP A 8 -8.56 18.72 -7.22
N PRO A 9 -8.11 18.74 -8.50
CA PRO A 9 -7.04 17.88 -8.98
C PRO A 9 -5.75 17.99 -8.16
N GLN A 10 -5.42 19.18 -7.62
CA GLN A 10 -4.21 19.36 -6.80
C GLN A 10 -4.34 18.67 -5.44
N ALA A 11 -5.51 18.77 -4.80
CA ALA A 11 -5.79 18.01 -3.58
C ALA A 11 -5.71 16.49 -3.81
N LEU A 12 -6.19 16.00 -4.96
CA LEU A 12 -6.11 14.58 -5.30
C LEU A 12 -4.66 14.13 -5.57
N ILE A 13 -3.86 14.93 -6.27
CA ILE A 13 -2.42 14.68 -6.50
C ILE A 13 -1.67 14.64 -5.17
N GLY A 14 -1.92 15.60 -4.28
CA GLY A 14 -1.33 15.63 -2.94
C GLY A 14 -1.71 14.41 -2.09
N LEU A 15 -2.98 14.00 -2.15
CA LEU A 15 -3.45 12.77 -1.48
C LEU A 15 -2.73 11.54 -2.02
N LEU A 16 -2.61 11.38 -3.34
CA LEU A 16 -1.89 10.25 -3.94
C LEU A 16 -0.41 10.22 -3.55
N SER A 17 0.25 11.39 -3.50
CA SER A 17 1.63 11.51 -3.01
C SER A 17 1.78 11.00 -1.58
N GLU A 18 0.82 11.32 -0.70
CA GLU A 18 0.84 10.84 0.68
C GLU A 18 0.58 9.33 0.77
N VAL A 19 -0.32 8.79 -0.06
CA VAL A 19 -0.56 7.35 -0.12
C VAL A 19 0.68 6.60 -0.61
N VAL A 20 1.39 7.10 -1.63
CA VAL A 20 2.68 6.52 -2.08
C VAL A 20 3.70 6.51 -0.95
N ARG A 21 3.83 7.63 -0.21
CA ARG A 21 4.75 7.74 0.92
C ARG A 21 4.40 6.74 2.03
N SER A 22 3.12 6.63 2.38
CA SER A 22 2.64 5.66 3.37
C SER A 22 2.95 4.23 2.93
N ASN A 23 2.68 3.87 1.68
CA ASN A 23 2.94 2.54 1.15
C ASN A 23 4.43 2.16 1.21
N ARG A 24 5.33 3.10 0.87
CA ARG A 24 6.78 2.92 1.03
C ARG A 24 7.18 2.72 2.48
N SER A 25 6.71 3.59 3.38
CA SER A 25 6.99 3.48 4.81
C SER A 25 6.49 2.15 5.39
N ASP A 26 5.33 1.68 4.93
CA ASP A 26 4.79 0.39 5.33
C ASP A 26 5.66 -0.77 4.83
N ARG A 27 6.09 -0.73 3.57
CA ARG A 27 7.02 -1.72 3.00
C ARG A 27 8.34 -1.76 3.78
N ASP A 28 8.97 -0.62 4.05
CA ASP A 28 10.22 -0.53 4.80
C ASP A 28 10.07 -1.03 6.24
N GLY A 29 8.95 -0.70 6.88
CA GLY A 29 8.61 -1.19 8.22
C GLY A 29 8.50 -2.72 8.25
N LEU A 30 7.82 -3.30 7.25
CA LEU A 30 7.69 -4.74 7.14
C LEU A 30 9.03 -5.44 6.88
N ILE A 31 9.84 -4.92 5.95
CA ILE A 31 11.19 -5.43 5.65
C ILE A 31 12.04 -5.45 6.92
N ARG A 32 12.00 -4.37 7.71
CA ARG A 32 12.74 -4.26 8.97
C ARG A 32 12.28 -5.31 10.00
N CYS A 33 10.97 -5.43 10.23
CA CYS A 33 10.43 -6.40 11.18
C CYS A 33 10.77 -7.84 10.77
N TYR A 34 10.68 -8.15 9.48
CA TYR A 34 11.01 -9.46 8.95
C TYR A 34 12.51 -9.77 9.10
N GLY A 35 13.39 -8.82 8.75
CA GLY A 35 14.85 -8.98 8.87
C GLY A 35 15.35 -9.15 10.31
N LEU A 36 14.59 -8.66 11.31
CA LEU A 36 14.87 -8.90 12.73
C LEU A 36 14.34 -10.24 13.26
N CYS A 37 13.73 -11.06 12.39
CA CYS A 37 13.08 -12.32 12.76
C CYS A 37 12.00 -12.19 13.86
N ASP A 38 11.45 -10.99 14.08
CA ASP A 38 10.39 -10.75 15.07
C ASP A 38 9.02 -11.11 14.48
N ARG A 39 8.67 -12.39 14.59
CA ARG A 39 7.39 -12.92 14.11
C ARG A 39 6.18 -12.20 14.71
N LYS A 40 6.24 -11.80 15.98
CA LYS A 40 5.12 -11.09 16.64
C LYS A 40 4.96 -9.69 16.06
N ALA A 41 6.07 -8.99 15.79
CA ALA A 41 6.03 -7.71 15.10
C ALA A 41 5.50 -7.85 13.67
N VAL A 42 5.96 -8.86 12.92
CA VAL A 42 5.46 -9.15 11.56
C VAL A 42 3.94 -9.38 11.58
N ALA A 43 3.42 -10.18 12.50
CA ALA A 43 1.98 -10.43 12.62
C ALA A 43 1.18 -9.14 12.88
N ARG A 44 1.62 -8.32 13.84
CA ARG A 44 0.98 -7.02 14.14
C ARG A 44 1.04 -6.07 12.95
N PHE A 45 2.16 -6.05 12.24
CA PHE A 45 2.37 -5.18 11.09
C PHE A 45 1.47 -5.59 9.92
N ALA A 46 1.42 -6.89 9.60
CA ALA A 46 0.54 -7.45 8.58
C ALA A 46 -0.95 -7.19 8.90
N HIS A 47 -1.35 -7.30 10.17
CA HIS A 47 -2.70 -6.95 10.59
C HIS A 47 -3.06 -5.48 10.30
N ARG A 48 -2.15 -4.55 10.62
CA ARG A 48 -2.33 -3.11 10.35
C ARG A 48 -2.43 -2.83 8.86
N LEU A 49 -1.53 -3.41 8.05
CA LEU A 49 -1.52 -3.28 6.60
C LEU A 49 -2.81 -3.80 5.96
N LYS A 50 -3.31 -4.96 6.41
CA LYS A 50 -4.61 -5.51 6.00
C LYS A 50 -5.76 -4.51 6.21
N GLY A 51 -5.73 -3.76 7.32
CA GLY A 51 -6.70 -2.70 7.59
C GLY A 51 -6.64 -1.58 6.55
N GLY A 52 -5.44 -1.06 6.28
CA GLY A 52 -5.22 -0.04 5.26
C GLY A 52 -5.64 -0.49 3.86
N ALA A 53 -5.25 -1.70 3.46
CA ALA A 53 -5.60 -2.30 2.18
C ALA A 53 -7.12 -2.38 1.95
N ARG A 54 -7.90 -2.74 2.99
CA ARG A 54 -9.36 -2.76 2.90
C ARG A 54 -9.97 -1.37 2.76
N VAL A 55 -9.40 -0.36 3.42
CA VAL A 55 -9.89 1.03 3.33
C VAL A 55 -9.70 1.59 1.91
N VAL A 56 -8.62 1.20 1.22
CA VAL A 56 -8.34 1.60 -0.17
C VAL A 56 -8.95 0.64 -1.21
N GLY A 57 -9.57 -0.46 -0.78
CA GLY A 57 -10.25 -1.41 -1.66
C GLY A 57 -9.34 -2.44 -2.32
N ASP A 58 -8.08 -2.58 -1.89
CA ASP A 58 -7.14 -3.56 -2.43
C ASP A 58 -7.29 -4.91 -1.72
N LEU A 59 -8.19 -5.74 -2.25
CA LEU A 59 -8.46 -7.06 -1.69
C LEU A 59 -7.27 -8.03 -1.85
N GLY A 60 -6.45 -7.85 -2.88
CA GLY A 60 -5.25 -8.68 -3.13
C GLY A 60 -4.24 -8.50 -2.00
N LEU A 61 -3.87 -7.24 -1.73
CA LEU A 61 -2.98 -6.90 -0.62
C LEU A 61 -3.59 -7.27 0.74
N ALA A 62 -4.90 -7.08 0.94
CA ALA A 62 -5.55 -7.45 2.18
C ALA A 62 -5.46 -8.97 2.47
N ASN A 63 -5.63 -9.80 1.43
CA ASN A 63 -5.52 -11.26 1.54
C ASN A 63 -4.08 -11.72 1.76
N ALA A 64 -3.12 -11.12 1.05
CA ALA A 64 -1.69 -11.37 1.26
C ALA A 64 -1.28 -11.06 2.71
N CYS A 65 -1.70 -9.91 3.24
CA CYS A 65 -1.44 -9.52 4.63
C CYS A 65 -2.07 -10.48 5.65
N LEU A 66 -3.29 -10.98 5.38
CA LEU A 66 -3.90 -12.00 6.24
C LEU A 66 -3.12 -13.32 6.24
N ALA A 67 -2.61 -13.75 5.08
CA ALA A 67 -1.78 -14.94 4.96
C ALA A 67 -0.48 -14.79 5.75
N LEU A 68 0.19 -13.64 5.62
CA LEU A 68 1.40 -13.33 6.39
C LEU A 68 1.14 -13.26 7.90
N GLU A 69 0.06 -12.60 8.31
CA GLU A 69 -0.35 -12.54 9.73
C GLU A 69 -0.49 -13.95 10.32
N ARG A 70 -1.18 -14.86 9.62
CA ARG A 70 -1.35 -16.26 10.04
C ARG A 70 -0.03 -17.03 10.06
N ALA A 71 0.80 -16.88 9.03
CA ALA A 71 2.08 -17.56 8.94
C ALA A 71 3.07 -17.12 10.04
N ALA A 72 3.08 -15.82 10.36
CA ALA A 72 3.86 -15.28 11.47
C ALA A 72 3.38 -15.79 12.84
N LEU A 73 2.08 -16.08 12.99
CA LEU A 73 1.50 -16.72 14.17
C LEU A 73 1.66 -18.25 14.20
N GLY A 74 2.37 -18.84 13.24
CA GLY A 74 2.71 -20.26 13.22
C GLY A 74 1.96 -21.11 12.19
N ALA A 75 1.09 -20.51 11.38
CA ALA A 75 0.32 -21.25 10.37
C ALA A 75 0.99 -21.18 8.97
N GLY A 76 1.90 -22.11 8.69
CA GLY A 76 2.50 -22.27 7.36
C GLY A 76 3.86 -21.57 7.17
N ARG A 77 4.20 -21.26 5.91
CA ARG A 77 5.53 -20.73 5.52
C ARG A 77 5.51 -19.20 5.49
N MET A 78 6.14 -18.57 6.47
CA MET A 78 6.19 -17.11 6.61
C MET A 78 6.93 -16.41 5.46
N GLU A 79 7.99 -17.04 4.93
CA GLU A 79 8.79 -16.51 3.83
C GLU A 79 7.96 -16.27 2.56
N ALA A 80 7.27 -17.31 2.08
CA ALA A 80 6.42 -17.18 0.90
C ALA A 80 5.29 -16.15 1.09
N ALA A 81 4.69 -16.10 2.28
CA ALA A 81 3.65 -15.11 2.58
C ALA A 81 4.21 -13.68 2.63
N TYR A 82 5.44 -13.52 3.13
CA TYR A 82 6.14 -12.24 3.17
C TYR A 82 6.47 -11.74 1.76
N GLU A 83 7.01 -12.60 0.90
CA GLU A 83 7.33 -12.26 -0.50
C GLU A 83 6.09 -11.76 -1.25
N VAL A 84 4.95 -12.43 -1.08
CA VAL A 84 3.69 -12.01 -1.71
C VAL A 84 3.26 -10.64 -1.23
N VAL A 85 3.37 -10.33 0.07
CA VAL A 85 3.04 -8.98 0.57
C VAL A 85 3.97 -7.92 0.00
N ILE A 86 5.27 -8.20 -0.14
CA ILE A 86 6.22 -7.27 -0.76
C ILE A 86 5.84 -7.00 -2.22
N LEU A 87 5.52 -8.04 -2.99
CA LEU A 87 5.09 -7.91 -4.38
C LEU A 87 3.80 -7.09 -4.52
N GLU A 88 2.83 -7.29 -3.63
CA GLU A 88 1.58 -6.52 -3.64
C GLU A 88 1.78 -5.05 -3.27
N LEU A 89 2.66 -4.75 -2.30
CA LEU A 89 3.02 -3.37 -1.95
C LEU A 89 3.72 -2.66 -3.13
N GLU A 90 4.62 -3.35 -3.83
CA GLU A 90 5.27 -2.82 -5.03
C GLU A 90 4.28 -2.65 -6.19
N ARG A 91 3.33 -3.57 -6.37
CA ARG A 91 2.27 -3.45 -7.37
C ARG A 91 1.40 -2.23 -7.09
N LEU A 92 0.98 -2.05 -5.84
CA LEU A 92 0.18 -0.90 -5.42
C LEU A 92 0.94 0.41 -5.67
N GLU A 93 2.21 0.47 -5.31
CA GLU A 93 3.05 1.65 -5.58
C GLU A 93 3.08 2.02 -7.07
N ARG A 94 3.32 1.05 -7.95
CA ARG A 94 3.33 1.28 -9.41
C ARG A 94 2.00 1.84 -9.91
N ILE A 95 0.87 1.34 -9.39
CA ILE A 95 -0.47 1.82 -9.76
C ILE A 95 -0.68 3.26 -9.29
N LEU A 96 -0.27 3.57 -8.06
CA LEU A 96 -0.40 4.91 -7.49
C LEU A 96 0.45 5.94 -8.25
N LEU A 97 1.69 5.59 -8.59
CA LEU A 97 2.57 6.46 -9.39
C LEU A 97 2.00 6.70 -10.78
N ALA A 98 1.54 5.66 -11.48
CA ALA A 98 0.91 5.83 -12.79
C ALA A 98 -0.38 6.67 -12.71
N ALA A 99 -1.16 6.55 -11.63
CA ALA A 99 -2.34 7.40 -11.42
C ALA A 99 -1.95 8.86 -11.17
N HIS A 100 -0.90 9.09 -10.40
CA HIS A 100 -0.36 10.41 -10.12
C HIS A 100 0.14 11.11 -11.39
N GLU A 101 0.89 10.41 -12.25
CA GLU A 101 1.38 10.94 -13.54
C GLU A 101 0.23 11.35 -14.45
N ARG A 102 -0.77 10.48 -14.65
CA ARG A 102 -1.95 10.78 -15.48
C ARG A 102 -2.72 12.01 -15.00
N LEU A 103 -2.83 12.21 -13.69
CA LEU A 103 -3.52 13.37 -13.12
C LEU A 103 -2.71 14.66 -13.26
N ALA A 104 -1.38 14.58 -13.13
CA ALA A 104 -0.49 15.71 -13.35
C ALA A 104 -0.54 16.17 -14.80
N GLU A 105 -0.52 15.24 -15.76
CA GLU A 105 -0.68 15.51 -17.20
C GLU A 105 -2.06 16.09 -17.53
N SER A 106 -3.13 15.55 -16.93
CA SER A 106 -4.48 16.06 -17.17
C SER A 106 -4.70 17.47 -16.60
N SER A 107 -3.95 17.83 -15.55
CA SER A 107 -4.02 19.16 -14.91
C SER A 107 -3.21 20.22 -15.67
N SER A 108 -2.20 19.84 -16.46
CA SER A 108 -1.38 20.78 -17.24
C SER A 108 -1.99 21.13 -18.61
N VAL A 109 -2.95 20.35 -19.11
CA VAL A 109 -3.60 20.56 -20.43
C VAL A 109 -4.73 21.60 -20.41
N SER A 110 -5.07 22.18 -19.26
CA SER A 110 -6.12 23.21 -19.16
C SER A 110 -5.58 24.64 -19.39
N ILE A 111 -5.20 24.97 -20.63
CA ILE A 111 -5.13 26.36 -21.10
C ILE A 111 -5.65 26.43 -22.55
N PRO A 112 -6.88 26.91 -22.79
CA PRO A 112 -7.20 27.65 -24.00
C PRO A 112 -7.10 29.15 -23.70
N ALA A 113 -6.24 29.84 -24.44
CA ALA A 113 -6.36 31.28 -24.66
C ALA A 113 -7.38 31.53 -25.79
#